data_AF-A0A847VFL1-F1
#
_entry.id   AF-A0A847VFL1-F1
#
_cell.length_a   1.000
_cell.length_b   1.000
_cell.length_c   1.000
_cell.angle_alpha   90.00
_cell.angle_beta   90.00
_cell.angle_gamma   90.00
#
_symmetry.space_group_name_H-M   'P 1'
#
loop_
_entity.id
_entity.type
_entity.pdbx_description
1 polymer ?
#
loop_
_entity_poly.entity_id
_entity_poly.type
_entity_poly.pdbx_seq_one_letter_code
_entity_poly.pdbx_strand_id
1 'polypeptide(L)'
;MTAIRSTEEFLAYVQQRDPHQPEFLQAVREVVASLWPFLERHPEYARDGLVERLIEPERVVQFRVAWLDDRAQVQVNRAWRVQHNSAIGPFKGGMRLHPSVNLSILKFLAFEQTFKNALTTLPMGGGKGGSDFDPKGKSDAEVMRFCQALMLELHRHLGPDTDVPAGDIGVGAREVGFMAGMMKKLSNHAGSVFTGKGIAYGGSQMRPEATGYGTVYFVEEMLQHAHRMTHGARVLISGAGNVAQYAAVKATDLGGRVLTFSDSDGTLYAPKG
;
A
#
# COMPACT_ATOMS: atom_id res chain seq x y z
N MET A 1 -0.29 32.45 15.77
CA MET A 1 -0.81 31.08 15.62
C MET A 1 -1.93 31.14 14.61
N THR A 2 -1.68 30.79 13.35
CA THR A 2 -2.71 30.76 12.33
C THR A 2 -3.62 29.57 12.63
N ALA A 3 -4.62 29.79 13.48
CA ALA A 3 -5.77 28.93 13.60
C ALA A 3 -6.39 28.85 12.21
N ILE A 4 -6.27 27.69 11.58
CA ILE A 4 -6.91 27.40 10.31
C ILE A 4 -8.40 27.39 10.60
N ARG A 5 -9.14 28.34 10.01
CA ARG A 5 -10.46 28.75 10.51
C ARG A 5 -11.59 27.94 9.88
N SER A 6 -11.31 27.23 8.79
CA SER A 6 -12.25 26.31 8.16
C SER A 6 -11.53 25.20 7.39
N THR A 7 -12.30 24.16 7.06
CA THR A 7 -11.87 23.04 6.20
C THR A 7 -11.33 23.55 4.86
N GLU A 8 -11.98 24.54 4.26
CA GLU A 8 -11.61 25.09 2.95
C GLU A 8 -10.27 25.82 3.00
N GLU A 9 -10.04 26.64 4.02
CA GLU A 9 -8.75 27.31 4.23
C GLU A 9 -7.63 26.27 4.40
N PHE A 10 -7.90 25.19 5.12
CA PHE A 10 -6.93 24.12 5.31
C PHE A 10 -6.58 23.41 4.01
N LEU A 11 -7.59 23.02 3.24
CA LEU A 11 -7.39 22.32 1.98
C LEU A 11 -6.72 23.23 0.94
N ALA A 12 -7.02 24.54 0.95
CA ALA A 12 -6.32 25.51 0.11
C ALA A 12 -4.83 25.62 0.47
N TYR A 13 -4.50 25.59 1.76
CA TYR A 13 -3.11 25.55 2.23
C TYR A 13 -2.37 24.29 1.75
N VAL A 14 -2.99 23.11 1.87
CA VAL A 14 -2.39 21.85 1.37
C VAL A 14 -2.21 21.91 -0.15
N GLN A 15 -3.24 22.37 -0.88
CA GLN A 15 -3.20 22.54 -2.34
C GLN A 15 -2.07 23.47 -2.79
N GLN A 16 -1.77 24.53 -2.03
CA GLN A 16 -0.72 25.47 -2.39
C GLN A 16 0.67 24.81 -2.39
N ARG A 17 0.91 23.83 -1.51
CA ARG A 17 2.19 23.10 -1.44
C ARG A 17 2.32 22.00 -2.47
N ASP A 18 1.22 21.32 -2.76
CA ASP A 18 1.20 20.16 -3.67
C ASP A 18 0.24 20.36 -4.87
N PRO A 19 0.33 21.46 -5.64
CA PRO A 19 -0.71 21.87 -6.59
C PRO A 19 -0.98 20.88 -7.73
N HIS A 20 -0.04 19.97 -7.99
CA HIS A 20 -0.09 19.00 -9.09
C HIS A 20 -0.18 17.55 -8.60
N GLN A 21 -0.67 17.32 -7.38
CA GLN A 21 -0.81 15.99 -6.80
C GLN A 21 -2.29 15.63 -6.54
N PRO A 22 -3.11 15.45 -7.59
CA PRO A 22 -4.56 15.35 -7.45
C PRO A 22 -5.00 14.14 -6.61
N GLU A 23 -4.34 12.99 -6.74
CA GLU A 23 -4.66 11.79 -5.95
C GLU A 23 -4.40 12.04 -4.46
N PHE A 24 -3.28 12.68 -4.11
CA PHE A 24 -2.96 13.02 -2.72
C PHE A 24 -3.96 14.03 -2.15
N LEU A 25 -4.26 15.08 -2.92
CA LEU A 25 -5.18 16.13 -2.52
C LEU A 25 -6.62 15.63 -2.34
N GLN A 26 -7.05 14.68 -3.17
CA GLN A 26 -8.34 14.00 -3.01
C GLN A 26 -8.39 13.25 -1.67
N ALA A 27 -7.39 12.41 -1.38
CA ALA A 27 -7.38 11.62 -0.16
C ALA A 27 -7.33 12.49 1.11
N VAL A 28 -6.54 13.56 1.08
CA VAL A 28 -6.51 14.56 2.17
C VAL A 28 -7.89 15.19 2.35
N ARG A 29 -8.54 15.62 1.26
CA ARG A 29 -9.88 16.21 1.32
C ARG A 29 -10.90 15.27 1.96
N GLU A 30 -10.93 14.00 1.56
CA GLU A 30 -11.89 13.02 2.08
C GLU A 30 -11.69 12.75 3.58
N VAL A 31 -10.44 12.56 4.00
CA VAL A 31 -10.11 12.31 5.41
C VAL A 31 -10.38 13.55 6.26
N VAL A 32 -9.91 14.73 5.84
CA VAL A 32 -10.11 15.97 6.58
C VAL A 32 -11.60 16.31 6.70
N ALA A 33 -12.38 16.16 5.63
CA ALA A 33 -13.82 16.41 5.67
C ALA A 33 -14.53 15.50 6.68
N SER A 34 -14.08 14.24 6.80
CA SER A 34 -14.61 13.28 7.78
C SER A 34 -14.19 13.61 9.22
N LEU A 35 -12.97 14.13 9.41
CA LEU A 35 -12.42 14.47 10.72
C LEU A 35 -12.87 15.84 11.24
N TRP A 36 -13.24 16.78 10.36
CA TRP A 36 -13.49 18.16 10.75
C TRP A 36 -14.55 18.33 11.85
N PRO A 37 -15.74 17.70 11.77
CA PRO A 37 -16.74 17.80 12.84
C PRO A 37 -16.26 17.21 14.18
N PHE A 38 -15.33 16.26 14.14
CA PHE A 38 -14.70 15.74 15.34
C PHE A 38 -13.71 16.75 15.93
N LEU A 39 -12.88 17.38 15.11
CA LEU A 39 -11.91 18.41 15.53
C LEU A 39 -12.60 19.65 16.11
N GLU A 40 -13.76 20.05 15.59
CA GLU A 40 -14.58 21.14 16.15
C GLU A 40 -15.06 20.84 17.57
N ARG A 41 -15.43 19.58 17.85
CA ARG A 41 -15.85 19.14 19.18
C ARG A 41 -14.68 18.87 20.12
N HIS A 42 -13.50 18.56 19.57
CA HIS A 42 -12.30 18.16 20.30
C HIS A 42 -11.07 18.96 19.84
N PRO A 43 -11.03 20.29 20.12
CA PRO A 43 -9.99 21.19 19.62
C PRO A 43 -8.59 20.86 20.14
N GLU A 44 -8.45 20.07 21.21
CA GLU A 44 -7.17 19.56 21.69
C GLU A 44 -6.40 18.77 20.63
N TYR A 45 -7.08 18.09 19.70
CA TYR A 45 -6.46 17.35 18.59
C TYR A 45 -6.00 18.26 17.43
N ALA A 46 -6.29 19.56 17.48
CA ALA A 46 -5.76 20.53 16.53
C ALA A 46 -4.56 21.32 17.10
N ARG A 47 -4.21 21.11 18.39
CA ARG A 47 -3.09 21.82 19.04
C ARG A 47 -1.75 21.41 18.41
N ASP A 48 -0.77 22.31 18.56
CA ASP A 48 0.62 22.10 18.11
C ASP A 48 0.73 21.69 16.63
N GLY A 49 -0.20 22.20 15.81
CA GLY A 49 -0.28 21.93 14.38
C GLY A 49 -0.38 20.44 14.05
N LEU A 50 -1.12 19.66 14.86
CA LEU A 50 -1.16 18.21 14.69
C LEU A 50 -1.67 17.80 13.30
N VAL A 51 -2.68 18.48 12.78
CA VAL A 51 -3.29 18.13 11.48
C VAL A 51 -2.34 18.50 10.34
N GLU A 52 -1.65 19.64 10.44
CA GLU A 52 -0.61 20.08 9.51
C GLU A 52 0.55 19.06 9.47
N ARG A 53 1.02 18.63 10.65
CA ARG A 53 2.09 17.62 10.77
C ARG A 53 1.66 16.24 10.30
N LEU A 54 0.39 15.89 10.46
CA LEU A 54 -0.15 14.60 10.04
C LEU A 54 -0.23 14.48 8.51
N ILE A 55 -0.50 15.58 7.79
CA ILE A 55 -0.64 15.55 6.32
C ILE A 55 0.72 15.62 5.62
N GLU A 56 1.68 16.33 6.21
CA GLU A 56 3.03 16.40 5.65
C GLU A 56 3.78 15.09 5.96
N PRO A 57 4.25 14.33 4.95
CA PRO A 57 5.02 13.12 5.21
C PRO A 57 6.31 13.44 5.98
N GLU A 58 6.67 12.64 6.98
CA GLU A 58 7.92 12.79 7.72
C GLU A 58 9.16 12.76 6.80
N ARG A 59 9.13 11.94 5.74
CA ARG A 59 10.20 11.89 4.74
C ARG A 59 9.73 11.36 3.39
N VAL A 60 10.26 11.95 2.31
CA VAL A 60 10.14 11.44 0.95
C VAL A 60 11.53 11.25 0.38
N VAL A 61 11.83 10.03 -0.08
CA VAL A 61 13.06 9.72 -0.80
C VAL A 61 12.70 9.48 -2.26
N GLN A 62 13.32 10.23 -3.17
CA GLN A 62 13.22 10.03 -4.63
C GLN A 62 14.62 9.76 -5.18
N PHE A 63 14.78 8.72 -5.98
CA PHE A 63 16.09 8.32 -6.46
C PHE A 63 16.05 7.67 -7.84
N ARG A 64 17.22 7.65 -8.50
CA ARG A 64 17.44 7.02 -9.80
C ARG A 64 17.68 5.52 -9.62
N VAL A 65 17.10 4.70 -10.49
CA VAL A 65 17.40 3.27 -10.64
C VAL A 65 17.92 3.01 -12.04
N ALA A 66 19.21 2.75 -12.18
CA ALA A 66 19.85 2.41 -13.45
C ALA A 66 20.15 0.90 -13.49
N TRP A 67 19.75 0.22 -14.57
CA TRP A 67 19.86 -1.23 -14.71
C TRP A 67 20.08 -1.63 -16.17
N LEU A 68 20.46 -2.89 -16.42
CA LEU A 68 20.67 -3.43 -17.76
C LEU A 68 19.56 -4.39 -18.15
N ASP A 69 19.02 -4.25 -19.36
CA ASP A 69 18.09 -5.21 -19.94
C ASP A 69 18.82 -6.45 -20.50
N ASP A 70 18.09 -7.45 -21.00
CA ASP A 70 18.68 -8.67 -21.55
C ASP A 70 19.46 -8.45 -22.85
N ARG A 71 19.35 -7.27 -23.47
CA ARG A 71 20.12 -6.83 -24.65
C ARG A 71 21.30 -5.94 -24.27
N ALA A 72 21.65 -5.91 -22.98
CA ALA A 72 22.71 -5.09 -22.41
C ALA A 72 22.52 -3.58 -22.65
N GLN A 73 21.28 -3.11 -22.86
CA GLN A 73 20.98 -1.69 -22.92
C GLN A 73 20.74 -1.15 -21.52
N VAL A 74 21.27 0.05 -21.27
CA VAL A 74 21.04 0.76 -20.02
C VAL A 74 19.63 1.34 -20.02
N GLN A 75 18.88 1.01 -18.99
CA GLN A 75 17.55 1.53 -18.71
C GLN A 75 17.61 2.36 -17.43
N VAL A 76 16.80 3.42 -17.36
CA VAL A 76 16.74 4.31 -16.20
C VAL A 76 15.29 4.56 -15.81
N ASN A 77 14.99 4.27 -14.55
CA ASN A 77 13.69 4.48 -13.93
C ASN A 77 13.82 5.38 -12.71
N ARG A 78 12.69 5.93 -12.28
CA ARG A 78 12.59 6.65 -11.01
C ARG A 78 11.95 5.76 -9.97
N ALA A 79 12.45 5.84 -8.74
CA ALA A 79 11.87 5.16 -7.59
C ALA A 79 11.67 6.13 -6.43
N TRP A 80 10.77 5.74 -5.54
CA TRP A 80 10.41 6.52 -4.36
C TRP A 80 10.18 5.65 -3.14
N ARG A 81 10.40 6.24 -1.96
CA ARG A 81 9.87 5.78 -0.69
C ARG A 81 9.33 6.97 0.11
N VAL A 82 8.01 6.98 0.32
CA VAL A 82 7.31 7.92 1.19
C VAL A 82 7.17 7.26 2.57
N GLN A 83 7.87 7.82 3.54
CA GLN A 83 7.81 7.46 4.95
C GLN A 83 6.92 8.49 5.63
N HIS A 84 5.62 8.19 5.71
CA HIS A 84 4.62 9.21 5.97
C HIS A 84 4.48 9.52 7.45
N ASN A 85 4.24 8.51 8.28
CA ASN A 85 4.09 8.70 9.72
C ASN A 85 4.59 7.48 10.51
N SER A 86 5.37 7.70 11.55
CA SER A 86 5.97 6.66 12.40
C SER A 86 5.46 6.68 13.85
N ALA A 87 4.41 7.46 14.15
CA ALA A 87 3.98 7.73 15.52
C ALA A 87 3.60 6.47 16.33
N ILE A 88 3.15 5.40 15.67
CA ILE A 88 2.73 4.15 16.32
C ILE A 88 3.64 2.95 16.00
N GLY A 89 4.76 3.16 15.32
CA GLY A 89 5.71 2.11 14.98
C GLY A 89 6.46 2.38 13.67
N PRO A 90 7.29 1.42 13.20
CA PRO A 90 8.05 1.54 11.96
C PRO A 90 7.15 1.85 10.76
N PHE A 91 7.66 2.60 9.78
CA PHE A 91 6.92 2.85 8.55
C PHE A 91 6.54 1.53 7.88
N LYS A 92 5.27 1.36 7.50
CA LYS A 92 4.79 0.11 6.93
C LYS A 92 3.94 0.36 5.69
N GLY A 93 4.35 -0.26 4.58
CA GLY A 93 3.50 -0.39 3.40
C GLY A 93 4.23 -0.81 2.14
N GLY A 94 3.46 -1.22 1.14
CA GLY A 94 3.95 -1.93 -0.05
C GLY A 94 4.83 -1.10 -1.00
N MET A 95 5.49 -1.81 -1.90
CA MET A 95 6.20 -1.29 -3.07
C MET A 95 5.37 -1.56 -4.32
N ARG A 96 5.12 -0.55 -5.17
CA ARG A 96 4.37 -0.69 -6.43
C ARG A 96 5.30 -0.49 -7.63
N LEU A 97 5.30 -1.41 -8.58
CA LEU A 97 6.03 -1.30 -9.85
C LEU A 97 5.00 -1.21 -10.98
N HIS A 98 4.79 0.00 -11.48
CA HIS A 98 3.82 0.25 -12.54
C HIS A 98 4.16 1.57 -13.26
N PRO A 99 4.03 1.66 -14.59
CA PRO A 99 4.39 2.86 -15.36
C PRO A 99 3.63 4.13 -14.97
N SER A 100 2.47 4.01 -14.30
CA SER A 100 1.74 5.18 -13.80
C SER A 100 2.26 5.75 -12.48
N VAL A 101 3.18 5.06 -11.79
CA VAL A 101 3.66 5.48 -10.46
C VAL A 101 4.32 6.86 -10.54
N ASN A 102 3.87 7.76 -9.67
CA ASN A 102 4.45 9.08 -9.45
C ASN A 102 4.36 9.44 -7.96
N LEU A 103 4.91 10.59 -7.58
CA LEU A 103 4.92 11.02 -6.17
C LEU A 103 3.51 11.27 -5.60
N SER A 104 2.58 11.82 -6.40
CA SER A 104 1.19 12.06 -5.98
C SER A 104 0.53 10.77 -5.52
N ILE A 105 0.58 9.73 -6.36
CA ILE A 105 0.00 8.41 -6.09
C ILE A 105 0.63 7.80 -4.84
N LEU A 106 1.95 7.91 -4.67
CA LEU A 106 2.62 7.30 -3.51
C LEU A 106 2.37 8.06 -2.21
N LYS A 107 2.24 9.39 -2.24
CA LYS A 107 1.81 10.16 -1.07
C LYS A 107 0.37 9.85 -0.67
N PHE A 108 -0.54 9.80 -1.64
CA PHE A 108 -1.91 9.32 -1.45
C PHE A 108 -1.93 7.96 -0.72
N LEU A 109 -1.27 6.96 -1.30
CA LEU A 109 -1.28 5.60 -0.76
C LEU A 109 -0.61 5.53 0.62
N ALA A 110 0.44 6.32 0.87
CA ALA A 110 1.12 6.33 2.18
C ALA A 110 0.28 7.01 3.26
N PHE A 111 -0.45 8.08 2.91
CA PHE A 111 -1.39 8.77 3.80
C PHE A 111 -2.50 7.81 4.24
N GLU A 112 -3.20 7.16 3.30
CA GLU A 112 -4.21 6.15 3.65
C GLU A 112 -3.64 4.97 4.44
N GLN A 113 -2.42 4.53 4.09
CA GLN A 113 -1.76 3.41 4.76
C GLN A 113 -1.50 3.71 6.25
N THR A 114 -1.30 4.99 6.62
CA THR A 114 -1.16 5.42 8.03
C THR A 114 -2.42 5.08 8.83
N PHE A 115 -3.58 5.53 8.36
CA PHE A 115 -4.85 5.26 9.04
C PHE A 115 -5.23 3.78 8.99
N LYS A 116 -5.03 3.12 7.84
CA LYS A 116 -5.31 1.68 7.70
C LYS A 116 -4.50 0.86 8.69
N ASN A 117 -3.21 1.17 8.87
CA ASN A 117 -2.37 0.46 9.82
C ASN A 117 -2.78 0.74 11.26
N ALA A 118 -3.10 1.99 11.60
CA ALA A 118 -3.58 2.35 12.94
C ALA A 118 -4.85 1.56 13.34
N LEU A 119 -5.77 1.33 12.40
CA LEU A 119 -6.99 0.55 12.63
C LEU A 119 -6.74 -0.95 12.92
N THR A 120 -5.56 -1.47 12.60
CA THR A 120 -5.24 -2.88 12.87
C THR A 120 -4.92 -3.17 14.33
N THR A 121 -4.75 -2.14 15.17
CA THR A 121 -4.28 -2.21 16.57
C THR A 121 -2.83 -2.67 16.75
N LEU A 122 -2.12 -2.95 15.65
CA LEU A 122 -0.71 -3.35 15.66
C LEU A 122 0.22 -2.13 15.57
N PRO A 123 1.46 -2.23 16.09
CA PRO A 123 2.42 -1.12 16.12
C PRO A 123 3.07 -0.89 14.75
N MET A 124 2.33 -0.28 13.82
CA MET A 124 2.76 -0.05 12.43
C MET A 124 2.45 1.38 11.99
N GLY A 125 3.48 2.16 11.69
CA GLY A 125 3.34 3.46 11.02
C GLY A 125 2.89 3.32 9.56
N GLY A 126 2.81 4.42 8.82
CA GLY A 126 2.39 4.43 7.42
C GLY A 126 3.52 4.77 6.45
N GLY A 127 3.61 4.02 5.36
CA GLY A 127 4.54 4.34 4.27
C GLY A 127 4.13 3.69 2.95
N LYS A 128 4.72 4.14 1.85
CA LYS A 128 4.54 3.53 0.53
C LYS A 128 5.76 3.81 -0.33
N GLY A 129 6.07 2.91 -1.27
CA GLY A 129 7.12 3.16 -2.25
C GLY A 129 6.81 2.51 -3.57
N GLY A 130 7.72 2.65 -4.51
CA GLY A 130 7.55 2.10 -5.83
C GLY A 130 8.47 2.69 -6.86
N SER A 131 8.22 2.33 -8.13
CA SER A 131 8.91 2.86 -9.28
C SER A 131 7.98 2.87 -10.50
N ASP A 132 8.27 3.78 -11.43
CA ASP A 132 7.68 3.84 -12.77
C ASP A 132 8.13 2.69 -13.69
N PHE A 133 8.91 1.74 -13.16
CA PHE A 133 9.28 0.51 -13.85
C PHE A 133 8.05 -0.34 -14.20
N ASP A 134 7.96 -0.75 -15.46
CA ASP A 134 6.95 -1.68 -15.95
C ASP A 134 7.49 -3.13 -15.94
N PRO A 135 7.03 -3.99 -15.02
CA PRO A 135 7.43 -5.39 -14.96
C PRO A 135 6.82 -6.24 -16.09
N LYS A 136 5.81 -5.74 -16.83
CA LYS A 136 5.16 -6.48 -17.90
C LYS A 136 6.17 -6.73 -19.04
N GLY A 137 6.19 -7.98 -19.53
CA GLY A 137 7.07 -8.41 -20.60
C GLY A 137 8.56 -8.49 -20.24
N LYS A 138 8.94 -8.31 -18.96
CA LYS A 138 10.33 -8.45 -18.50
C LYS A 138 10.65 -9.88 -18.14
N SER A 139 11.89 -10.29 -18.40
CA SER A 139 12.37 -11.59 -17.93
C SER A 139 12.59 -11.58 -16.42
N ASP A 140 12.64 -12.78 -15.81
CA ASP A 140 12.99 -12.91 -14.39
C ASP A 140 14.35 -12.28 -14.07
N ALA A 141 15.30 -12.35 -15.00
CA ALA A 141 16.63 -11.79 -14.84
C ALA A 141 16.61 -10.25 -14.89
N GLU A 142 15.82 -9.65 -15.78
CA GLU A 142 15.61 -8.20 -15.83
C GLU A 142 14.96 -7.69 -14.54
N VAL A 143 13.91 -8.35 -14.07
CA VAL A 143 13.23 -8.00 -12.82
C VAL A 143 14.17 -8.14 -11.63
N MET A 144 14.99 -9.19 -11.58
CA MET A 144 15.99 -9.37 -10.55
C MET A 144 17.03 -8.25 -10.55
N ARG A 145 17.61 -7.90 -11.72
CA ARG A 145 18.58 -6.81 -11.86
C ARG A 145 17.98 -5.47 -11.47
N PHE A 146 16.73 -5.21 -11.86
CA PHE A 146 16.00 -4.02 -11.44
C PHE A 146 15.82 -3.96 -9.92
N CYS A 147 15.34 -5.05 -9.29
CA CYS A 147 15.15 -5.12 -7.84
C CYS A 147 16.48 -4.91 -7.09
N GLN A 148 17.57 -5.48 -7.58
CA GLN A 148 18.90 -5.28 -7.01
C GLN A 148 19.36 -3.83 -7.13
N ALA A 149 19.21 -3.22 -8.31
CA ALA A 149 19.55 -1.82 -8.55
C ALA A 149 18.74 -0.86 -7.67
N LEU A 150 17.44 -1.15 -7.47
CA LEU A 150 16.57 -0.41 -6.56
C LEU A 150 17.07 -0.50 -5.11
N MET A 151 17.47 -1.70 -4.67
CA MET A 151 17.93 -1.93 -3.30
C MET A 151 19.31 -1.33 -3.00
N LEU A 152 20.16 -1.11 -4.00
CA LEU A 152 21.45 -0.42 -3.83
C LEU A 152 21.27 0.96 -3.19
N GLU A 153 20.18 1.66 -3.49
CA GLU A 153 19.82 2.90 -2.80
C GLU A 153 18.89 2.65 -1.62
N LEU A 154 17.80 1.88 -1.82
CA LEU A 154 16.72 1.81 -0.84
C LEU A 154 17.15 1.22 0.52
N HIS A 155 18.08 0.27 0.56
CA HIS A 155 18.43 -0.48 1.78
C HIS A 155 18.83 0.41 2.97
N ARG A 156 19.50 1.56 2.72
CA ARG A 156 19.98 2.46 3.77
C ARG A 156 18.87 3.25 4.47
N HIS A 157 17.67 3.22 3.90
CA HIS A 157 16.47 3.90 4.41
C HIS A 157 15.50 2.92 5.09
N LEU A 158 15.82 1.62 5.10
CA LEU A 158 14.98 0.56 5.63
C LEU A 158 15.59 -0.09 6.86
N GLY A 159 14.76 -0.80 7.62
CA GLY A 159 15.18 -1.55 8.80
C GLY A 159 13.99 -2.18 9.51
N PRO A 160 14.21 -3.24 10.30
CA PRO A 160 13.13 -3.90 11.03
C PRO A 160 12.40 -2.94 11.99
N ASP A 161 13.12 -1.97 12.55
CA ASP A 161 12.62 -0.96 13.48
C ASP A 161 12.56 0.44 12.85
N THR A 162 12.58 0.52 11.52
CA THR A 162 12.58 1.80 10.79
C THR A 162 11.50 1.82 9.71
N ASP A 163 11.62 0.97 8.70
CA ASP A 163 10.70 0.91 7.57
C ASP A 163 10.69 -0.50 6.99
N VAL A 164 9.50 -1.10 6.93
CA VAL A 164 9.29 -2.51 6.57
C VAL A 164 8.35 -2.61 5.34
N PRO A 165 8.90 -2.66 4.10
CA PRO A 165 8.07 -2.74 2.92
C PRO A 165 7.35 -4.10 2.73
N ALA A 166 6.55 -4.18 1.67
CA ALA A 166 5.78 -5.36 1.26
C ALA A 166 5.56 -5.36 -0.26
N GLY A 167 4.86 -6.37 -0.78
CA GLY A 167 4.32 -6.35 -2.14
C GLY A 167 3.14 -5.39 -2.34
N ASP A 168 2.90 -5.04 -3.59
CA ASP A 168 1.74 -4.31 -4.13
C ASP A 168 1.64 -4.63 -5.64
N ILE A 169 0.90 -3.84 -6.44
CA ILE A 169 0.82 -4.04 -7.90
C ILE A 169 2.24 -4.07 -8.50
N GLY A 170 2.54 -5.11 -9.26
CA GLY A 170 3.86 -5.34 -9.88
C GLY A 170 4.95 -5.85 -8.94
N VAL A 171 4.65 -6.10 -7.65
CA VAL A 171 5.58 -6.64 -6.65
C VAL A 171 4.92 -7.79 -5.90
N GLY A 172 5.17 -9.01 -6.35
CA GLY A 172 4.75 -10.24 -5.69
C GLY A 172 5.87 -10.86 -4.84
N ALA A 173 5.70 -12.15 -4.51
CA ALA A 173 6.67 -12.89 -3.71
C ALA A 173 8.06 -13.00 -4.40
N ARG A 174 8.08 -13.02 -5.74
CA ARG A 174 9.32 -13.04 -6.55
C ARG A 174 10.16 -11.79 -6.30
N GLU A 175 9.58 -10.61 -6.49
CA GLU A 175 10.26 -9.32 -6.29
C GLU A 175 10.63 -9.12 -4.82
N VAL A 176 9.74 -9.47 -3.89
CA VAL A 176 10.05 -9.45 -2.45
C VAL A 176 11.26 -10.33 -2.15
N GLY A 177 11.36 -11.52 -2.76
CA GLY A 177 12.51 -12.41 -2.61
C GLY A 177 13.82 -11.76 -3.09
N PHE A 178 13.81 -11.18 -4.30
CA PHE A 178 14.98 -10.48 -4.84
C PHE A 178 15.40 -9.29 -3.97
N MET A 179 14.45 -8.45 -3.54
CA MET A 179 14.72 -7.29 -2.70
C MET A 179 15.19 -7.68 -1.29
N ALA A 180 14.56 -8.67 -0.65
CA ALA A 180 14.97 -9.15 0.67
C ALA A 180 16.35 -9.82 0.63
N GLY A 181 16.67 -10.56 -0.44
CA GLY A 181 18.00 -11.12 -0.67
C GLY A 181 19.07 -10.04 -0.79
N MET A 182 18.80 -9.00 -1.60
CA MET A 182 19.74 -7.87 -1.75
C MET A 182 19.86 -7.04 -0.46
N MET A 183 18.76 -6.85 0.28
CA MET A 183 18.78 -6.21 1.60
C MET A 183 19.75 -6.94 2.54
N LYS A 184 19.64 -8.27 2.63
CA LYS A 184 20.53 -9.10 3.46
C LYS A 184 21.99 -9.00 3.00
N LYS A 185 22.24 -9.03 1.68
CA LYS A 185 23.59 -8.91 1.10
C LYS A 185 24.26 -7.57 1.43
N LEU A 186 23.53 -6.46 1.33
CA LEU A 186 24.06 -5.11 1.54
C LEU A 186 24.20 -4.76 3.03
N SER A 187 23.22 -5.12 3.84
CA SER A 187 23.22 -4.83 5.28
C SER A 187 24.06 -5.81 6.11
N ASN A 188 24.42 -6.96 5.54
CA ASN A 188 25.01 -8.08 6.27
C ASN A 188 24.17 -8.47 7.51
N HIS A 189 22.84 -8.36 7.42
CA HIS A 189 21.92 -8.57 8.53
C HIS A 189 20.69 -9.37 8.09
N ALA A 190 20.19 -10.25 8.97
CA ALA A 190 19.08 -11.17 8.67
C ALA A 190 17.72 -10.73 9.25
N GLY A 191 17.61 -9.50 9.75
CA GLY A 191 16.39 -8.94 10.33
C GLY A 191 15.21 -8.90 9.35
N SER A 192 13.99 -8.89 9.88
CA SER A 192 12.76 -8.91 9.08
C SER A 192 12.42 -7.54 8.48
N VAL A 193 13.13 -7.15 7.43
CA VAL A 193 12.95 -5.86 6.74
C VAL A 193 11.83 -5.90 5.69
N PHE A 194 11.43 -7.08 5.23
CA PHE A 194 10.31 -7.25 4.28
C PHE A 194 9.26 -8.22 4.82
N THR A 195 8.00 -7.89 4.56
CA THR A 195 6.84 -8.80 4.69
C THR A 195 6.45 -9.35 3.32
N GLY A 196 5.69 -10.44 3.28
CA GLY A 196 5.39 -11.14 2.00
C GLY A 196 6.53 -12.01 1.49
N LYS A 197 7.47 -12.36 2.38
CA LYS A 197 8.53 -13.34 2.12
C LYS A 197 7.92 -14.73 1.89
N GLY A 198 8.62 -15.58 1.14
CA GLY A 198 8.31 -17.00 1.04
C GLY A 198 8.55 -17.74 2.37
N ILE A 199 7.80 -18.82 2.59
CA ILE A 199 7.82 -19.59 3.84
C ILE A 199 9.23 -20.07 4.21
N ALA A 200 10.00 -20.54 3.22
CA ALA A 200 11.36 -21.05 3.40
C ALA A 200 12.36 -20.03 3.99
N TYR A 201 12.03 -18.73 4.00
CA TYR A 201 12.93 -17.67 4.47
C TYR A 201 12.19 -16.61 5.32
N GLY A 202 11.30 -17.06 6.20
CA GLY A 202 10.64 -16.22 7.21
C GLY A 202 9.34 -15.56 6.75
N GLY A 203 8.69 -16.15 5.75
CA GLY A 203 7.30 -15.85 5.40
C GLY A 203 6.31 -16.37 6.44
N SER A 204 5.13 -15.75 6.50
CA SER A 204 4.02 -16.23 7.32
C SER A 204 3.09 -17.09 6.47
N GLN A 205 2.59 -18.18 7.06
CA GLN A 205 1.39 -18.84 6.55
C GLN A 205 0.22 -17.85 6.56
N MET A 206 -0.83 -18.13 5.80
CA MET A 206 -2.00 -17.25 5.61
C MET A 206 -1.72 -15.92 4.91
N ARG A 207 -0.46 -15.59 4.56
CA ARG A 207 -0.14 -14.30 3.96
C ARG A 207 -0.80 -14.11 2.57
N PRO A 208 -0.81 -15.10 1.66
CA PRO A 208 -1.56 -15.00 0.42
C PRO A 208 -3.06 -14.74 0.66
N GLU A 209 -3.66 -15.47 1.60
CA GLU A 209 -5.09 -15.46 1.91
C GLU A 209 -5.54 -14.18 2.63
N ALA A 210 -4.66 -13.59 3.44
CA ALA A 210 -4.99 -12.62 4.48
C ALA A 210 -5.91 -11.48 4.03
N THR A 211 -5.61 -10.83 2.91
CA THR A 211 -6.41 -9.68 2.46
C THR A 211 -7.80 -10.11 1.99
N GLY A 212 -7.89 -11.18 1.20
CA GLY A 212 -9.17 -11.67 0.70
C GLY A 212 -10.06 -12.18 1.83
N TYR A 213 -9.47 -12.95 2.76
CA TYR A 213 -10.18 -13.47 3.92
C TYR A 213 -10.61 -12.34 4.85
N GLY A 214 -9.72 -11.39 5.14
CA GLY A 214 -10.03 -10.23 5.98
C GLY A 214 -11.17 -9.38 5.43
N THR A 215 -11.23 -9.15 4.11
CA THR A 215 -12.36 -8.46 3.48
C THR A 215 -13.68 -9.19 3.75
N VAL A 216 -13.71 -10.51 3.57
CA VAL A 216 -14.94 -11.28 3.78
C VAL A 216 -15.31 -11.37 5.26
N TYR A 217 -14.34 -11.52 6.16
CA TYR A 217 -14.60 -11.46 7.61
C TYR A 217 -15.21 -10.13 8.02
N PHE A 218 -14.67 -9.01 7.51
CA PHE A 218 -15.22 -7.68 7.80
C PHE A 218 -16.65 -7.53 7.25
N VAL A 219 -16.92 -7.99 6.03
CA VAL A 219 -18.26 -7.98 5.44
C VAL A 219 -19.23 -8.85 6.24
N GLU A 220 -18.80 -10.01 6.72
CA GLU A 220 -19.63 -10.89 7.55
C GLU A 220 -20.07 -10.20 8.84
N GLU A 221 -19.16 -9.52 9.55
CA GLU A 221 -19.51 -8.71 10.74
C GLU A 221 -20.49 -7.57 10.41
N MET A 222 -20.30 -6.89 9.28
CA MET A 222 -21.24 -5.85 8.81
C MET A 222 -22.62 -6.42 8.51
N LEU A 223 -22.69 -7.60 7.87
CA LEU A 223 -23.95 -8.27 7.57
C LEU A 223 -24.64 -8.71 8.85
N GLN A 224 -23.91 -9.27 9.81
CA GLN A 224 -24.46 -9.68 11.10
C GLN A 224 -25.04 -8.49 11.88
N HIS A 225 -24.36 -7.34 11.88
CA HIS A 225 -24.90 -6.09 12.44
C HIS A 225 -26.23 -5.68 11.79
N ALA A 226 -26.39 -5.94 10.49
CA ALA A 226 -27.62 -5.70 9.74
C ALA A 226 -28.61 -6.88 9.77
N HIS A 227 -28.41 -7.89 10.63
CA HIS A 227 -29.20 -9.11 10.70
C HIS A 227 -29.28 -9.90 9.37
N ARG A 228 -28.17 -9.93 8.64
CA ARG A 228 -27.95 -10.68 7.39
C ARG A 228 -26.73 -11.59 7.54
N MET A 229 -26.48 -12.44 6.55
CA MET A 229 -25.32 -13.35 6.54
C MET A 229 -24.84 -13.63 5.11
N THR A 230 -23.60 -14.09 4.98
CA THR A 230 -23.01 -14.45 3.68
C THR A 230 -23.65 -15.71 3.07
N HIS A 231 -24.17 -16.61 3.89
CA HIS A 231 -24.79 -17.86 3.42
C HIS A 231 -25.98 -17.58 2.48
N GLY A 232 -25.94 -18.15 1.27
CA GLY A 232 -26.95 -17.94 0.23
C GLY A 232 -26.87 -16.59 -0.49
N ALA A 233 -25.96 -15.69 -0.09
CA ALA A 233 -25.79 -14.40 -0.74
C ALA A 233 -25.16 -14.55 -2.13
N ARG A 234 -25.56 -13.68 -3.06
CA ARG A 234 -24.87 -13.51 -4.35
C ARG A 234 -23.72 -12.55 -4.16
N VAL A 235 -22.49 -13.01 -4.41
CA VAL A 235 -21.28 -12.23 -4.21
C VAL A 235 -20.70 -11.86 -5.56
N LEU A 236 -20.54 -10.56 -5.82
CA LEU A 236 -19.91 -10.04 -7.03
C LEU A 236 -18.50 -9.58 -6.67
N ILE A 237 -17.49 -10.17 -7.31
CA ILE A 237 -16.09 -9.80 -7.10
C ILE A 237 -15.58 -9.18 -8.40
N SER A 238 -14.90 -8.04 -8.27
CA SER A 238 -14.10 -7.43 -9.32
C SER A 238 -12.61 -7.70 -9.06
N GLY A 239 -11.84 -7.78 -10.14
CA GLY A 239 -10.44 -8.23 -10.09
C GLY A 239 -10.31 -9.75 -10.15
N ALA A 240 -9.14 -10.22 -10.57
CA ALA A 240 -8.78 -11.64 -10.64
C ALA A 240 -7.40 -11.92 -10.01
N GLY A 241 -6.82 -10.94 -9.31
CA GLY A 241 -5.57 -11.09 -8.59
C GLY A 241 -5.73 -11.75 -7.21
N ASN A 242 -4.63 -11.77 -6.43
CA ASN A 242 -4.56 -12.41 -5.12
C ASN A 242 -5.75 -12.09 -4.20
N VAL A 243 -6.10 -10.81 -4.03
CA VAL A 243 -7.20 -10.41 -3.13
C VAL A 243 -8.54 -10.99 -3.58
N ALA A 244 -8.86 -10.88 -4.87
CA ALA A 244 -10.13 -11.34 -5.42
C ALA A 244 -10.27 -12.86 -5.31
N GLN A 245 -9.20 -13.61 -5.64
CA GLN A 245 -9.20 -15.07 -5.55
C GLN A 245 -9.47 -15.55 -4.13
N TYR A 246 -8.77 -15.00 -3.13
CA TYR A 246 -8.97 -15.44 -1.75
C TYR A 246 -10.24 -14.88 -1.10
N ALA A 247 -10.76 -13.73 -1.56
CA ALA A 247 -12.10 -13.28 -1.18
C ALA A 247 -13.17 -14.25 -1.70
N ALA A 248 -13.02 -14.75 -2.93
CA ALA A 248 -13.93 -15.75 -3.48
C ALA A 248 -13.90 -17.05 -2.68
N VAL A 249 -12.71 -17.57 -2.38
CA VAL A 249 -12.54 -18.77 -1.55
C VAL A 249 -13.27 -18.60 -0.22
N LYS A 250 -13.01 -17.50 0.51
CA LYS A 250 -13.64 -17.29 1.81
C LYS A 250 -15.15 -17.07 1.72
N ALA A 251 -15.63 -16.34 0.71
CA ALA A 251 -17.06 -16.14 0.51
C ALA A 251 -17.78 -17.47 0.23
N THR A 252 -17.17 -18.34 -0.58
CA THR A 252 -17.69 -19.69 -0.86
C THR A 252 -17.65 -20.58 0.38
N ASP A 253 -16.59 -20.54 1.19
CA ASP A 253 -16.50 -21.28 2.46
C ASP A 253 -17.67 -20.93 3.42
N LEU A 254 -18.14 -19.68 3.39
CA LEU A 254 -19.27 -19.20 4.19
C LEU A 254 -20.64 -19.45 3.52
N GLY A 255 -20.67 -20.17 2.39
CA GLY A 255 -21.89 -20.50 1.65
C GLY A 255 -22.41 -19.38 0.73
N GLY A 256 -21.60 -18.36 0.46
CA GLY A 256 -21.87 -17.36 -0.55
C GLY A 256 -21.65 -17.90 -1.97
N ARG A 257 -22.46 -17.44 -2.92
CA ARG A 257 -22.34 -17.81 -4.35
C ARG A 257 -21.64 -16.69 -5.10
N VAL A 258 -20.35 -16.88 -5.38
CA VAL A 258 -19.52 -15.94 -6.15
C VAL A 258 -19.92 -16.01 -7.62
N LEU A 259 -20.26 -14.89 -8.25
CA LEU A 259 -20.79 -14.89 -9.62
C LEU A 259 -19.88 -14.23 -10.64
N THR A 260 -18.90 -13.44 -10.20
CA THR A 260 -18.07 -12.66 -11.12
C THR A 260 -16.62 -12.63 -10.71
N PHE A 261 -15.78 -12.51 -11.73
CA PHE A 261 -14.40 -12.03 -11.65
C PHE A 261 -14.19 -11.05 -12.80
N SER A 262 -13.22 -10.15 -12.68
CA SER A 262 -12.90 -9.22 -13.76
C SER A 262 -11.41 -8.91 -13.83
N ASP A 263 -10.95 -8.40 -14.96
CA ASP A 263 -9.63 -7.78 -15.11
C ASP A 263 -9.78 -6.47 -15.91
N SER A 264 -8.69 -5.97 -16.50
CA SER A 264 -8.73 -4.76 -17.33
C SER A 264 -9.53 -4.93 -18.62
N ASP A 265 -9.72 -6.17 -19.08
CA ASP A 265 -10.22 -6.46 -20.42
C ASP A 265 -11.72 -6.80 -20.38
N GLY A 266 -12.22 -7.31 -19.25
CA GLY A 266 -13.65 -7.57 -19.10
C GLY A 266 -14.06 -8.22 -17.78
N THR A 267 -15.31 -8.71 -17.74
CA THR A 267 -15.91 -9.40 -16.60
C THR A 267 -16.43 -10.77 -17.01
N LEU A 268 -15.99 -11.81 -16.30
CA LEU A 268 -16.57 -13.14 -16.37
C LEU A 268 -17.82 -13.19 -15.48
N TYR A 269 -18.92 -13.72 -16.01
CA TYR A 269 -20.14 -14.01 -15.25
C TYR A 269 -20.41 -15.51 -15.22
N ALA A 270 -20.29 -16.12 -14.05
CA ALA A 270 -20.55 -17.52 -13.78
C ALA A 270 -21.84 -17.64 -12.97
N PRO A 271 -23.02 -17.76 -13.61
CA PRO A 271 -24.29 -17.72 -12.90
C PRO A 271 -24.43 -18.87 -11.90
N LYS A 272 -23.68 -19.97 -12.02
CA LYS A 272 -23.75 -21.17 -11.16
C LYS A 272 -22.84 -21.13 -9.93
N GLY A 273 -22.02 -20.10 -9.75
CA GLY A 273 -20.89 -20.18 -8.83
C GLY A 273 -19.63 -20.58 -9.57
#